data_AF-A0A950T8J8-F1
#
_entry.id   AF-A0A950T8J8-F1
#
_cell.length_a   1.000
_cell.length_b   1.000
_cell.length_c   1.000
_cell.angle_alpha   90.00
_cell.angle_beta   90.00
_cell.angle_gamma   90.00
#
_symmetry.space_group_name_H-M   'P 1'
#
loop_
_entity.id
_entity.type
_entity.pdbx_description
1 polymer ?
#
loop_
_entity_poly.entity_id
_entity_poly.type
_entity_poly.pdbx_seq_one_letter_code
_entity_poly.pdbx_strand_id
1 'polypeptide(L)'
;MEAKMSRRTFLEVTGAAALTTTMAGCFGVGGSQTTTGGGGSSTSTVTIWDIRTGSEQQVVKTITSDFNSSHPNIHAALNFFQNDPYKQKLQVAMGAHNPPDIFFGWGGGILKSYIDANDVYDLTNDFNSDSSWKNRYIPSILAGATFNGKIYGLPTSGVQPEVFFYNKDIFKQYNLNPPQTWNELLSVVNTLKQHNLIPIALAGGSKWPYLMYAEFLTDRIGGPDAFNAVLTNQSNAWSQDAFIKANTAIQQLVTMGAFGPSFASVVADTNQDAALLYTGKAAMMLQGSWNFPVIATNSPDFIQSGKLGWFPFPAVEGGKGDPSDLYGNPCNYYSISSTAKSTKDCVTYLKDA
;
A
#
# COMPACT_ATOMS: atom_id res chain seq x y z
N MET A 1 -23.93 -23.12 -39.80
CA MET A 1 -25.32 -23.38 -39.39
C MET A 1 -25.30 -23.72 -37.92
N GLU A 2 -25.61 -22.72 -37.10
CA GLU A 2 -25.74 -22.81 -35.65
C GLU A 2 -27.13 -23.35 -35.30
N ALA A 3 -27.23 -24.25 -34.33
CA ALA A 3 -28.50 -24.60 -33.68
C ALA A 3 -28.49 -24.04 -32.25
N LYS A 4 -29.17 -22.91 -32.06
CA LYS A 4 -29.45 -22.27 -30.76
C LYS A 4 -30.44 -23.13 -29.96
N MET A 5 -30.06 -23.57 -28.77
CA MET A 5 -31.01 -24.02 -27.74
C MET A 5 -31.47 -22.83 -26.89
N SER A 6 -32.80 -22.73 -26.73
CA SER A 6 -33.52 -21.62 -26.12
C SER A 6 -33.82 -21.87 -24.64
N ARG A 7 -33.80 -20.79 -23.84
CA ARG A 7 -33.89 -20.70 -22.36
C ARG A 7 -35.27 -21.05 -21.75
N ARG A 8 -36.02 -22.00 -22.31
CA ARG A 8 -37.43 -22.27 -21.92
C ARG A 8 -37.71 -23.65 -21.29
N THR A 9 -36.70 -24.44 -20.95
CA THR A 9 -36.91 -25.83 -20.50
C THR A 9 -36.33 -26.14 -19.11
N PHE A 10 -36.26 -25.17 -18.19
CA PHE A 10 -35.74 -25.42 -16.84
C PHE A 10 -36.60 -24.86 -15.68
N LEU A 11 -37.89 -24.56 -15.92
CA LEU A 11 -38.79 -24.02 -14.90
C LEU A 11 -40.18 -24.67 -14.97
N GLU A 12 -40.29 -25.98 -14.67
CA GLU A 12 -41.58 -26.64 -14.41
C GLU A 12 -41.45 -27.80 -13.40
N VAL A 13 -41.02 -27.51 -12.17
CA VAL A 13 -41.37 -28.37 -11.03
C VAL A 13 -41.77 -27.48 -9.85
N THR A 14 -43.07 -27.23 -9.74
CA THR A 14 -43.69 -26.55 -8.59
C THR A 14 -44.85 -27.40 -8.07
N GLY A 15 -44.91 -27.54 -6.74
CA GLY A 15 -46.11 -27.81 -5.96
C GLY A 15 -46.38 -29.27 -5.62
N ALA A 16 -46.90 -29.65 -4.46
CA ALA A 16 -47.26 -28.95 -3.22
C ALA A 16 -47.66 -30.04 -2.20
N ALA A 17 -47.34 -29.90 -0.91
CA ALA A 17 -48.06 -30.57 0.18
C ALA A 17 -47.83 -29.82 1.50
N ALA A 18 -48.90 -29.64 2.24
CA ALA A 18 -49.12 -28.62 3.25
C ALA A 18 -48.72 -29.02 4.68
N LEU A 19 -48.51 -27.96 5.48
CA LEU A 19 -48.73 -27.78 6.93
C LEU A 19 -49.08 -28.99 7.81
N THR A 20 -48.37 -29.13 8.92
CA THR A 20 -48.98 -29.29 10.26
C THR A 20 -48.09 -28.67 11.35
N THR A 21 -48.65 -27.71 12.06
CA THR A 21 -48.16 -27.13 13.32
C THR A 21 -48.51 -28.05 14.49
N THR A 22 -47.60 -28.23 15.45
CA THR A 22 -47.97 -28.41 16.86
C THR A 22 -46.91 -27.79 17.76
N MET A 23 -47.40 -26.99 18.70
CA MET A 23 -46.69 -26.27 19.75
C MET A 23 -47.06 -26.92 21.09
N ALA A 24 -46.18 -26.74 22.09
CA ALA A 24 -46.39 -26.86 23.53
C ALA A 24 -45.90 -28.14 24.23
N GLY A 25 -45.14 -27.93 25.32
CA GLY A 25 -44.88 -28.95 26.33
C GLY A 25 -43.64 -28.75 27.19
N CYS A 26 -43.52 -27.62 27.92
CA CYS A 26 -42.67 -27.57 29.11
C CYS A 26 -43.38 -28.30 30.26
N PHE A 27 -42.72 -29.27 30.90
CA PHE A 27 -42.84 -29.56 32.35
C PHE A 27 -41.66 -30.47 32.76
N GLY A 28 -40.85 -30.01 33.72
CA GLY A 28 -39.62 -30.66 34.15
C GLY A 28 -39.80 -31.65 35.31
N VAL A 29 -38.70 -32.33 35.69
CA VAL A 29 -38.18 -32.52 37.06
C VAL A 29 -36.88 -33.36 36.98
N GLY A 30 -35.80 -32.86 37.58
CA GLY A 30 -34.85 -33.65 38.37
C GLY A 30 -33.73 -34.40 37.64
N GLY A 31 -32.56 -33.75 37.54
CA GLY A 31 -31.29 -34.43 37.28
C GLY A 31 -30.12 -33.47 37.40
N SER A 32 -29.47 -33.45 38.56
CA SER A 32 -28.30 -32.63 38.89
C SER A 32 -27.26 -32.64 37.78
N GLN A 33 -27.09 -31.49 37.10
CA GLN A 33 -25.89 -31.23 36.32
C GLN A 33 -24.78 -30.80 37.27
N THR A 34 -23.86 -31.72 37.51
CA THR A 34 -22.51 -31.43 37.96
C THR A 34 -21.85 -30.48 36.97
N THR A 35 -21.70 -29.23 37.39
CA THR A 35 -20.84 -28.23 36.76
C THR A 35 -19.39 -28.70 36.86
N THR A 36 -18.90 -29.34 35.81
CA THR A 36 -17.47 -29.45 35.57
C THR A 36 -17.00 -28.14 34.98
N GLY A 37 -16.50 -27.27 35.84
CA GLY A 37 -15.77 -26.06 35.46
C GLY A 37 -14.50 -26.44 34.71
N GLY A 38 -14.60 -26.50 33.38
CA GLY A 38 -13.46 -26.47 32.49
C GLY A 38 -12.94 -25.03 32.40
N GLY A 39 -11.93 -24.70 33.21
CA GLY A 39 -11.15 -23.48 33.06
C GLY A 39 -10.32 -23.54 31.77
N GLY A 40 -10.95 -23.29 30.63
CA GLY A 40 -10.26 -22.92 29.40
C GLY A 40 -9.91 -21.45 29.49
N SER A 41 -8.62 -21.12 29.54
CA SER A 41 -8.16 -19.74 29.32
C SER A 41 -8.75 -19.27 27.99
N SER A 42 -9.66 -18.30 28.02
CA SER A 42 -10.27 -17.78 26.80
C SER A 42 -9.21 -17.02 26.02
N THR A 43 -8.64 -17.65 24.99
CA THR A 43 -7.68 -17.01 24.09
C THR A 43 -8.32 -15.77 23.45
N SER A 44 -7.72 -14.61 23.68
CA SER A 44 -8.14 -13.34 23.06
C SER A 44 -7.67 -13.31 21.61
N THR A 45 -8.49 -12.83 20.68
CA THR A 45 -8.11 -12.73 19.25
C THR A 45 -7.87 -11.28 18.86
N VAL A 46 -6.69 -10.97 18.33
CA VAL A 46 -6.31 -9.69 17.74
C VAL A 46 -6.37 -9.80 16.22
N THR A 47 -7.27 -9.07 15.57
CA THR A 47 -7.39 -9.06 14.10
C THR A 47 -6.47 -8.01 13.48
N ILE A 48 -5.74 -8.42 12.44
CA ILE A 48 -4.73 -7.57 11.80
C ILE A 48 -4.97 -7.56 10.30
N TRP A 49 -5.09 -6.38 9.69
CA TRP A 49 -5.13 -6.25 8.22
C TRP A 49 -3.82 -5.69 7.68
N ASP A 50 -3.30 -6.31 6.63
CA ASP A 50 -2.02 -5.97 6.00
C ASP A 50 -2.12 -6.07 4.46
N ILE A 51 -1.20 -5.40 3.74
CA ILE A 51 -1.18 -5.38 2.27
C ILE A 51 0.10 -5.96 1.66
N ARG A 52 1.09 -6.32 2.49
CA ARG A 52 2.37 -6.84 2.02
C ARG A 52 2.16 -8.15 1.28
N THR A 53 2.95 -8.34 0.23
CA THR A 53 2.88 -9.49 -0.66
C THR A 53 4.25 -10.18 -0.75
N GLY A 54 4.31 -11.33 -1.41
CA GLY A 54 5.57 -12.01 -1.72
C GLY A 54 6.42 -12.33 -0.47
N SER A 55 7.71 -11.99 -0.53
CA SER A 55 8.66 -12.24 0.56
C SER A 55 8.31 -11.47 1.84
N GLU A 56 7.85 -10.22 1.72
CA GLU A 56 7.44 -9.41 2.88
C GLU A 56 6.24 -10.04 3.60
N GLN A 57 5.25 -10.53 2.86
CA GLN A 57 4.12 -11.27 3.44
C GLN A 57 4.58 -12.48 4.26
N GLN A 58 5.59 -13.20 3.77
CA GLN A 58 6.11 -14.39 4.46
C GLN A 58 6.86 -14.02 5.74
N VAL A 59 7.59 -12.91 5.74
CA VAL A 59 8.23 -12.37 6.96
C VAL A 59 7.17 -12.07 8.03
N VAL A 60 6.11 -11.35 7.67
CA VAL A 60 5.03 -11.00 8.61
C VAL A 60 4.33 -12.24 9.16
N LYS A 61 4.05 -13.23 8.31
CA LYS A 61 3.46 -14.50 8.75
C LYS A 61 4.34 -15.23 9.75
N THR A 62 5.66 -15.22 9.52
CA THR A 62 6.62 -15.88 10.41
C THR A 62 6.65 -15.18 11.77
N ILE A 63 6.77 -13.85 11.77
CA ILE A 63 6.72 -13.02 12.98
C ILE A 63 5.43 -13.29 13.79
N THR A 64 4.27 -13.28 13.13
CA THR A 64 3.00 -13.54 13.83
C THR A 64 2.88 -14.99 14.32
N SER A 65 3.46 -15.96 13.61
CA SER A 65 3.49 -17.36 14.06
C SER A 65 4.34 -17.52 15.31
N ASP A 66 5.50 -16.86 15.37
CA ASP A 66 6.38 -16.87 16.55
C ASP A 66 5.72 -16.16 17.74
N PHE A 67 5.03 -15.04 17.49
CA PHE A 67 4.20 -14.38 18.50
C PHE A 67 3.12 -15.30 19.07
N ASN A 68 2.32 -15.94 18.21
CA ASN A 68 1.25 -16.85 18.62
C ASN A 68 1.78 -18.07 19.40
N SER A 69 3.01 -18.52 19.10
CA SER A 69 3.66 -19.63 19.81
C SER A 69 4.15 -19.22 21.20
N SER A 70 4.62 -17.98 21.34
CA SER A 70 5.14 -17.43 22.61
C SER A 70 4.06 -16.84 23.51
N HIS A 71 2.88 -16.49 22.97
CA HIS A 71 1.78 -15.85 23.69
C HIS A 71 0.48 -16.69 23.60
N PRO A 72 0.38 -17.85 24.27
CA PRO A 72 -0.75 -18.79 24.08
C PRO A 72 -2.13 -18.23 24.48
N ASN A 73 -2.16 -17.11 25.22
CA ASN A 73 -3.41 -16.43 25.60
C ASN A 73 -3.87 -15.37 24.57
N ILE A 74 -3.06 -15.07 23.56
CA ILE A 74 -3.36 -14.08 22.51
C ILE A 74 -3.16 -14.75 21.15
N HIS A 75 -4.21 -14.76 20.33
CA HIS A 75 -4.17 -15.21 18.95
C HIS A 75 -4.23 -14.02 17.99
N ALA A 76 -3.12 -13.70 17.36
CA ALA A 76 -3.04 -12.73 16.28
C ALA A 76 -3.46 -13.36 14.94
N ALA A 77 -4.51 -12.81 14.33
CA ALA A 77 -5.13 -13.27 13.09
C ALA A 77 -4.87 -12.29 11.94
N LEU A 78 -3.90 -12.62 11.09
CA LEU A 78 -3.53 -11.84 9.90
C LEU A 78 -4.50 -12.04 8.73
N ASN A 79 -4.88 -10.94 8.09
CA ASN A 79 -5.59 -10.94 6.82
C ASN A 79 -4.85 -10.04 5.82
N PHE A 80 -4.48 -10.61 4.68
CA PHE A 80 -3.80 -9.88 3.61
C PHE A 80 -4.77 -9.45 2.51
N PHE A 81 -4.57 -8.25 2.00
CA PHE A 81 -5.37 -7.66 0.94
C PHE A 81 -4.49 -7.12 -0.18
N GLN A 82 -5.05 -7.03 -1.39
CA GLN A 82 -4.46 -6.20 -2.43
C GLN A 82 -4.59 -4.72 -2.04
N ASN A 83 -3.60 -3.92 -2.40
CA ASN A 83 -3.42 -2.56 -1.90
C ASN A 83 -4.58 -1.62 -2.29
N ASP A 84 -5.06 -1.65 -3.53
CA ASP A 84 -6.14 -0.75 -3.97
C ASP A 84 -7.50 -1.16 -3.34
N PRO A 85 -7.90 -2.45 -3.32
CA PRO A 85 -9.07 -2.90 -2.56
C PRO A 85 -8.98 -2.66 -1.05
N TYR A 86 -7.78 -2.76 -0.48
CA TYR A 86 -7.55 -2.52 0.95
C TYR A 86 -7.95 -1.10 1.36
N LYS A 87 -7.51 -0.08 0.60
CA LYS A 87 -7.82 1.33 0.89
C LYS A 87 -9.33 1.57 0.99
N GLN A 88 -10.09 1.02 0.04
CA GLN A 88 -11.55 1.12 0.02
C GLN A 88 -12.17 0.37 1.21
N LYS A 89 -11.73 -0.86 1.45
CA LYS A 89 -12.27 -1.70 2.52
C LYS A 89 -12.01 -1.09 3.89
N LEU A 90 -10.80 -0.60 4.15
CA LEU A 90 -10.46 0.06 5.40
C LEU A 90 -11.30 1.32 5.59
N GLN A 91 -11.40 2.18 4.58
CA GLN A 91 -12.22 3.40 4.67
C GLN A 91 -13.68 3.09 5.03
N VAL A 92 -14.28 2.08 4.39
CA VAL A 92 -15.64 1.63 4.71
C VAL A 92 -15.74 1.09 6.14
N ALA A 93 -14.78 0.28 6.58
CA ALA A 93 -14.79 -0.31 7.92
C ALA A 93 -14.60 0.75 9.02
N MET A 94 -13.73 1.74 8.80
CA MET A 94 -13.55 2.90 9.69
C MET A 94 -14.83 3.73 9.78
N GLY A 95 -15.45 4.08 8.64
CA GLY A 95 -16.71 4.83 8.63
C GLY A 95 -17.90 4.08 9.23
N ALA A 96 -17.82 2.74 9.33
CA ALA A 96 -18.81 1.91 10.01
C ALA A 96 -18.46 1.64 11.49
N HIS A 97 -17.38 2.24 12.02
CA HIS A 97 -16.81 1.98 13.35
C HIS A 97 -16.61 0.49 13.66
N ASN A 98 -16.22 -0.28 12.64
CA ASN A 98 -15.90 -1.71 12.78
C ASN A 98 -14.66 -2.11 11.95
N PRO A 99 -13.52 -1.41 12.10
CA PRO A 99 -12.24 -1.82 11.51
C PRO A 99 -11.65 -3.06 12.21
N PRO A 100 -10.56 -3.66 11.68
CA PRO A 100 -9.77 -4.61 12.46
C PRO A 100 -9.19 -3.96 13.72
N ASP A 101 -8.74 -4.78 14.67
CA ASP A 101 -8.09 -4.29 15.89
C ASP A 101 -6.78 -3.55 15.57
N ILE A 102 -6.00 -4.08 14.62
CA ILE A 102 -4.78 -3.45 14.08
C ILE A 102 -4.89 -3.33 12.56
N PHE A 103 -4.53 -2.16 12.03
CA PHE A 103 -4.53 -1.92 10.59
C PHE A 103 -3.20 -1.35 10.09
N PHE A 104 -2.82 -1.78 8.89
CA PHE A 104 -1.72 -1.21 8.12
C PHE A 104 -2.06 0.18 7.58
N GLY A 105 -1.09 1.09 7.57
CA GLY A 105 -1.25 2.41 6.99
C GLY A 105 0.06 3.03 6.53
N TRP A 106 -0.06 4.24 5.98
CA TRP A 106 1.05 5.04 5.45
C TRP A 106 1.32 6.29 6.31
N GLY A 107 0.67 6.40 7.48
CA GLY A 107 0.74 7.61 8.30
C GLY A 107 0.08 8.81 7.61
N GLY A 108 0.60 10.00 7.87
CA GLY A 108 0.25 11.22 7.14
C GLY A 108 -1.25 11.57 7.16
N GLY A 109 -1.72 12.20 6.09
CA GLY A 109 -3.07 12.80 6.02
C GLY A 109 -4.23 11.81 6.21
N ILE A 110 -4.10 10.58 5.69
CA ILE A 110 -5.15 9.56 5.86
C ILE A 110 -5.23 9.12 7.32
N LEU A 111 -4.09 8.82 7.96
CA LEU A 111 -4.07 8.48 9.39
C LEU A 111 -4.63 9.65 10.22
N LYS A 112 -4.24 10.89 9.91
CA LYS A 112 -4.77 12.10 10.55
C LYS A 112 -6.28 12.20 10.46
N SER A 113 -6.89 11.86 9.30
CA SER A 113 -8.35 11.88 9.15
C SER A 113 -9.06 10.90 10.09
N TYR A 114 -8.46 9.73 10.32
CA TYR A 114 -8.99 8.73 11.27
C TYR A 114 -8.77 9.16 12.72
N ILE A 115 -7.65 9.83 13.03
CA ILE A 115 -7.39 10.42 14.35
C ILE A 115 -8.41 11.51 14.66
N ASP A 116 -8.68 12.40 13.70
CA ASP A 116 -9.66 13.49 13.86
C ASP A 116 -11.09 12.95 14.06
N ALA A 117 -11.37 11.74 13.54
CA ALA A 117 -12.62 11.02 13.76
C ALA A 117 -12.67 10.24 15.09
N ASN A 118 -11.59 10.22 15.88
CA ASN A 118 -11.40 9.41 17.10
C ASN A 118 -11.45 7.89 16.86
N ASP A 119 -11.07 7.43 15.67
CA ASP A 119 -11.08 6.01 15.30
C ASP A 119 -9.73 5.30 15.58
N VAL A 120 -8.73 6.00 16.12
CA VAL A 120 -7.37 5.47 16.34
C VAL A 120 -6.95 5.66 17.79
N TYR A 121 -6.42 4.59 18.38
CA TYR A 121 -5.91 4.59 19.75
C TYR A 121 -4.58 5.34 19.87
N ASP A 122 -4.43 6.10 20.96
CA ASP A 122 -3.23 6.87 21.29
C ASP A 122 -2.24 5.99 22.09
N LEU A 123 -1.14 5.60 21.45
CA LEU A 123 -0.09 4.72 22.00
C LEU A 123 0.89 5.45 22.93
N THR A 124 0.74 6.76 23.13
CA THR A 124 1.77 7.59 23.78
C THR A 124 2.13 7.11 25.19
N ASN A 125 1.13 6.72 25.97
CA ASN A 125 1.35 6.24 27.34
C ASN A 125 2.07 4.89 27.35
N ASP A 126 1.72 3.98 26.44
CA ASP A 126 2.39 2.68 26.31
C ASP A 126 3.87 2.88 25.96
N PHE A 127 4.17 3.75 24.98
CA PHE A 127 5.54 4.09 24.61
C PHE A 127 6.35 4.73 25.74
N ASN A 128 5.74 5.65 26.48
CA ASN A 128 6.45 6.33 27.56
C ASN A 128 6.62 5.45 28.80
N SER A 129 5.81 4.39 28.94
CA SER A 129 5.95 3.40 30.02
C SER A 129 7.13 2.44 29.80
N ASP A 130 7.63 2.33 28.57
CA ASP A 130 8.78 1.49 28.22
C ASP A 130 9.73 2.20 27.24
N SER A 131 10.75 2.86 27.79
CA SER A 131 11.76 3.53 26.99
C SER A 131 12.57 2.57 26.10
N SER A 132 12.71 1.30 26.48
CA SER A 132 13.43 0.31 25.66
C SER A 132 12.66 0.02 24.37
N TRP A 133 11.33 0.00 24.45
CA TRP A 133 10.45 -0.14 23.29
C TRP A 133 10.55 1.07 22.35
N LYS A 134 10.47 2.27 22.92
CA LYS A 134 10.56 3.53 22.16
C LYS A 134 11.89 3.69 21.42
N ASN A 135 12.99 3.30 22.05
CA ASN A 135 14.34 3.43 21.50
C ASN A 135 14.63 2.48 20.32
N ARG A 136 13.71 1.58 19.96
CA ARG A 136 13.82 0.74 18.76
C ARG A 136 13.58 1.51 17.46
N TYR A 137 12.98 2.70 17.53
CA TYR A 137 12.51 3.44 16.36
C TYR A 137 13.33 4.69 16.10
N ILE A 138 13.61 4.94 14.82
CA ILE A 138 14.24 6.18 14.36
C ILE A 138 13.22 7.33 14.51
N PRO A 139 13.55 8.43 15.21
CA PRO A 139 12.60 9.51 15.48
C PRO A 139 11.95 10.12 14.24
N SER A 140 12.72 10.31 13.15
CA SER A 140 12.20 10.87 11.89
C SER A 140 11.17 9.97 11.22
N ILE A 141 11.24 8.65 11.44
CA ILE A 141 10.28 7.70 10.91
C ILE A 141 9.03 7.66 11.79
N LEU A 142 9.21 7.64 13.12
CA LEU A 142 8.08 7.69 14.05
C LEU A 142 7.22 8.96 13.88
N ALA A 143 7.85 10.06 13.45
CA ALA A 143 7.16 11.33 13.17
C ALA A 143 6.03 11.20 12.14
N GLY A 144 6.12 10.27 11.17
CA GLY A 144 5.07 10.11 10.15
C GLY A 144 3.74 9.56 10.68
N ALA A 145 3.73 9.04 11.90
CA ALA A 145 2.51 8.63 12.62
C ALA A 145 2.36 9.35 13.98
N THR A 146 3.04 10.48 14.17
CA THR A 146 2.94 11.31 15.37
C THR A 146 2.20 12.61 15.07
N PHE A 147 1.15 12.91 15.83
CA PHE A 147 0.33 14.10 15.65
C PHE A 147 0.12 14.81 16.98
N ASN A 148 0.37 16.11 17.05
CA ASN A 148 0.24 16.91 18.28
C ASN A 148 0.99 16.29 19.48
N GLY A 149 2.18 15.72 19.24
CA GLY A 149 3.01 15.06 20.26
C GLY A 149 2.54 13.67 20.68
N LYS A 150 1.48 13.13 20.06
CA LYS A 150 0.92 11.81 20.35
C LYS A 150 1.25 10.80 19.26
N ILE A 151 1.57 9.58 19.66
CA ILE A 151 1.96 8.48 18.76
C ILE A 151 0.72 7.65 18.44
N TYR A 152 0.40 7.51 17.15
CA TYR A 152 -0.79 6.77 16.69
C TYR A 152 -0.47 5.56 15.84
N GLY A 153 0.80 5.39 15.46
CA GLY A 153 1.21 4.28 14.62
C GLY A 153 2.68 3.94 14.81
N LEU A 154 2.98 2.71 14.44
CA LEU A 154 4.23 2.05 14.73
C LEU A 154 4.95 1.65 13.44
N PRO A 155 6.16 2.15 13.17
CA PRO A 155 6.92 1.79 11.96
C PRO A 155 7.09 0.27 11.83
N THR A 156 6.76 -0.29 10.66
CA THR A 156 6.82 -1.75 10.40
C THR A 156 7.63 -2.15 9.17
N SER A 157 8.22 -1.18 8.47
CA SER A 157 8.95 -1.38 7.21
C SER A 157 10.18 -0.48 7.12
N GLY A 158 11.07 -0.74 6.16
CA GLY A 158 12.15 0.19 5.82
C GLY A 158 11.63 1.45 5.12
N VAL A 159 12.51 2.43 4.95
CA VAL A 159 12.24 3.61 4.09
C VAL A 159 12.12 3.16 2.64
N GLN A 160 11.16 3.74 1.94
CA GLN A 160 10.70 3.29 0.64
C GLN A 160 10.76 4.44 -0.38
N PRO A 161 11.96 4.89 -0.78
CA PRO A 161 12.09 5.98 -1.75
C PRO A 161 11.62 5.54 -3.14
N GLU A 162 11.12 6.49 -3.90
CA GLU A 162 10.78 6.35 -5.31
C GLU A 162 11.99 6.62 -6.20
N VAL A 163 12.22 5.70 -7.14
CA VAL A 163 13.34 5.74 -8.07
C VAL A 163 12.89 5.29 -9.45
N PHE A 164 13.61 5.73 -10.47
CA PHE A 164 13.53 5.06 -11.75
C PHE A 164 14.33 3.78 -11.69
N PHE A 165 13.66 2.65 -11.83
CA PHE A 165 14.29 1.41 -12.25
C PHE A 165 14.48 1.40 -13.75
N TYR A 166 15.58 0.83 -14.25
CA TYR A 166 15.81 0.72 -15.69
C TYR A 166 16.52 -0.59 -16.07
N ASN A 167 16.31 -0.98 -17.32
CA ASN A 167 16.92 -2.15 -17.92
C ASN A 167 18.25 -1.75 -18.58
N LYS A 168 19.37 -2.16 -17.98
CA LYS A 168 20.72 -1.82 -18.44
C LYS A 168 21.05 -2.40 -19.81
N ASP A 169 20.49 -3.56 -20.18
CA ASP A 169 20.72 -4.15 -21.50
C ASP A 169 20.12 -3.25 -22.59
N ILE A 170 18.89 -2.76 -22.37
CA ILE A 170 18.25 -1.80 -23.28
C ILE A 170 19.07 -0.50 -23.36
N PHE A 171 19.46 0.07 -22.21
CA PHE A 171 20.26 1.30 -22.21
C PHE A 171 21.59 1.11 -22.96
N LYS A 172 22.28 -0.01 -22.74
CA LYS A 172 23.52 -0.35 -23.45
C LYS A 172 23.28 -0.52 -24.95
N GLN A 173 22.21 -1.20 -25.36
CA GLN A 173 21.87 -1.44 -26.76
C GLN A 173 21.69 -0.15 -27.56
N TYR A 174 21.12 0.89 -26.94
CA TYR A 174 20.85 2.18 -27.58
C TYR A 174 21.83 3.29 -27.17
N ASN A 175 22.94 2.94 -26.51
CA ASN A 175 23.96 3.88 -26.04
C ASN A 175 23.38 5.03 -25.18
N LEU A 176 22.46 4.68 -24.29
CA LEU A 176 21.77 5.59 -23.36
C LEU A 176 22.45 5.58 -21.99
N ASN A 177 22.45 6.73 -21.33
CA ASN A 177 22.84 6.87 -19.93
C ASN A 177 21.60 7.19 -19.07
N PRO A 178 21.62 6.85 -17.77
CA PRO A 178 20.61 7.32 -16.83
C PRO A 178 20.50 8.86 -16.89
N PRO A 179 19.32 9.43 -17.21
CA PRO A 179 19.15 10.87 -17.37
C PRO A 179 19.27 11.58 -16.02
N GLN A 180 20.06 12.65 -15.97
CA GLN A 180 20.22 13.52 -14.80
C GLN A 180 19.28 14.73 -14.86
N THR A 181 18.84 15.11 -16.05
CA THR A 181 17.91 16.22 -16.28
C THR A 181 16.61 15.78 -16.95
N TRP A 182 15.56 16.57 -16.77
CA TRP A 182 14.27 16.34 -17.43
C TRP A 182 14.42 16.31 -18.95
N ASN A 183 15.22 17.20 -19.53
CA ASN A 183 15.48 17.25 -20.97
C ASN A 183 16.24 16.00 -21.48
N GLU A 184 17.15 15.45 -20.67
CA GLU A 184 17.78 14.16 -20.97
C GLU A 184 16.76 13.01 -20.90
N LEU A 185 15.85 13.01 -19.92
CA LEU A 185 14.78 12.00 -19.85
C LEU A 185 13.88 12.07 -21.09
N LEU A 186 13.48 13.27 -21.52
CA LEU A 186 12.71 13.44 -22.75
C LEU A 186 13.47 12.95 -24.00
N SER A 187 14.79 13.15 -24.03
CA SER A 187 15.64 12.65 -25.12
C SER A 187 15.71 11.12 -25.13
N VAL A 188 15.89 10.49 -23.96
CA VAL A 188 15.84 9.03 -23.78
C VAL A 188 14.48 8.49 -24.24
N VAL A 189 13.39 9.14 -23.83
CA VAL A 189 12.03 8.77 -24.27
C VAL A 189 11.91 8.81 -25.78
N ASN A 190 12.35 9.89 -26.42
CA ASN A 190 12.30 10.04 -27.87
C ASN A 190 13.10 8.94 -28.61
N THR A 191 14.33 8.65 -28.17
CA THR A 191 15.14 7.57 -28.77
C THR A 191 14.45 6.22 -28.67
N LEU A 192 13.94 5.86 -27.48
CA LEU A 192 13.26 4.58 -27.27
C LEU A 192 11.98 4.46 -28.11
N LYS A 193 11.26 5.56 -28.30
CA LYS A 193 10.08 5.62 -29.18
C LYS A 193 10.42 5.36 -30.64
N GLN A 194 11.50 5.93 -31.15
CA GLN A 194 11.97 5.69 -32.52
C GLN A 194 12.30 4.22 -32.79
N HIS A 195 12.58 3.46 -31.74
CA HIS A 195 12.85 2.02 -31.78
C HIS A 195 11.65 1.14 -31.37
N ASN A 196 10.44 1.69 -31.31
CA ASN A 196 9.20 0.98 -30.96
C ASN A 196 9.21 0.29 -29.58
N LEU A 197 10.04 0.77 -28.66
CA LEU A 197 10.01 0.32 -27.26
C LEU A 197 9.01 1.15 -26.46
N ILE A 198 8.54 0.61 -25.33
CA ILE A 198 7.86 1.40 -24.31
C ILE A 198 8.95 2.11 -23.49
N PRO A 199 9.04 3.45 -23.51
CA PRO A 199 10.10 4.12 -22.76
C PRO A 199 9.98 3.90 -21.25
N ILE A 200 8.79 4.12 -20.70
CA ILE A 200 8.55 4.03 -19.27
C ILE A 200 7.30 3.18 -19.03
N ALA A 201 7.43 2.07 -18.30
CA ALA A 201 6.29 1.32 -17.80
C ALA A 201 5.54 2.16 -16.76
N LEU A 202 4.20 2.13 -16.84
CA LEU A 202 3.34 2.87 -15.93
C LEU A 202 2.06 2.06 -15.66
N ALA A 203 1.82 1.74 -14.40
CA ALA A 203 0.59 1.10 -13.95
C ALA A 203 -0.56 2.09 -13.76
N GLY A 204 -1.04 2.60 -14.87
CA GLY A 204 -2.05 3.65 -14.91
C GLY A 204 -3.44 3.26 -14.38
N GLY A 205 -3.77 1.96 -14.36
CA GLY A 205 -5.02 1.46 -13.81
C GLY A 205 -5.15 1.68 -12.30
N SER A 206 -4.02 1.67 -11.58
CA SER A 206 -3.96 1.89 -10.12
C SER A 206 -3.93 3.37 -9.71
N LYS A 207 -3.76 4.28 -10.68
CA LYS A 207 -3.76 5.75 -10.53
C LYS A 207 -2.63 6.34 -9.68
N TRP A 208 -2.33 5.81 -8.50
CA TRP A 208 -1.26 6.31 -7.64
C TRP A 208 0.13 6.31 -8.31
N PRO A 209 0.47 5.45 -9.30
CA PRO A 209 1.73 5.60 -10.03
C PRO A 209 1.82 6.90 -10.85
N TYR A 210 0.69 7.54 -11.19
CA TYR A 210 0.69 8.88 -11.79
C TYR A 210 1.09 9.95 -10.77
N LEU A 211 0.69 9.76 -9.50
CA LEU A 211 0.96 10.70 -8.42
C LEU A 211 2.46 10.89 -8.20
N MET A 212 3.26 9.84 -8.34
CA MET A 212 4.73 9.90 -8.24
C MET A 212 5.33 10.98 -9.18
N TYR A 213 4.85 11.07 -10.42
CA TYR A 213 5.29 12.12 -11.35
C TYR A 213 4.82 13.49 -10.90
N ALA A 214 3.58 13.61 -10.42
CA ALA A 214 3.05 14.89 -9.95
C ALA A 214 3.80 15.39 -8.72
N GLU A 215 4.17 14.50 -7.80
CA GLU A 215 4.97 14.76 -6.61
C GLU A 215 6.35 15.28 -6.99
N PHE A 216 7.13 14.48 -7.72
CA PHE A 216 8.47 14.91 -8.13
C PHE A 216 8.45 16.17 -9.00
N LEU A 217 7.57 16.28 -9.99
CA LEU A 217 7.58 17.45 -10.88
C LEU A 217 7.17 18.72 -10.15
N THR A 218 6.15 18.65 -9.28
CA THR A 218 5.73 19.82 -8.50
C THR A 218 6.87 20.29 -7.59
N ASP A 219 7.56 19.35 -6.94
CA ASP A 219 8.71 19.66 -6.11
C ASP A 219 9.89 20.23 -6.89
N ARG A 220 10.35 19.53 -7.94
CA ARG A 220 11.48 20.00 -8.74
C ARG A 220 11.22 21.40 -9.29
N ILE A 221 9.99 21.71 -9.67
CA ILE A 221 9.60 23.02 -10.21
C ILE A 221 9.43 24.08 -9.11
N GLY A 222 8.66 23.77 -8.07
CA GLY A 222 8.18 24.73 -7.07
C GLY A 222 8.97 24.77 -5.76
N GLY A 223 9.74 23.73 -5.49
CA GLY A 223 10.31 23.40 -4.19
C GLY A 223 9.28 22.83 -3.20
N PRO A 224 9.72 22.43 -2.00
CA PRO A 224 8.87 21.83 -0.98
C PRO A 224 7.74 22.75 -0.51
N ASP A 225 7.90 24.07 -0.67
CA ASP A 225 6.88 25.07 -0.32
C ASP A 225 5.57 24.89 -1.09
N ALA A 226 5.63 24.38 -2.32
CA ALA A 226 4.42 24.13 -3.12
C ALA A 226 3.50 23.10 -2.44
N PHE A 227 4.06 21.99 -1.95
CA PHE A 227 3.32 21.00 -1.18
C PHE A 227 2.97 21.49 0.23
N ASN A 228 3.86 22.23 0.89
CA ASN A 228 3.55 22.79 2.21
C ASN A 228 2.34 23.72 2.18
N ALA A 229 2.17 24.52 1.12
CA ALA A 229 1.00 25.37 0.94
C ALA A 229 -0.30 24.54 0.86
N VAL A 230 -0.27 23.39 0.18
CA VAL A 230 -1.40 22.46 0.13
C VAL A 230 -1.67 21.84 1.50
N LEU A 231 -0.63 21.33 2.17
CA LEU A 231 -0.74 20.67 3.48
C LEU A 231 -1.26 21.62 4.58
N THR A 232 -0.94 22.91 4.48
CA THR A 232 -1.40 23.95 5.39
C THR A 232 -2.72 24.60 4.97
N ASN A 233 -3.39 24.05 3.95
CA ASN A 233 -4.69 24.49 3.44
C ASN A 233 -4.70 25.97 3.04
N GLN A 234 -3.62 26.46 2.42
CA GLN A 234 -3.55 27.83 1.92
C GLN A 234 -4.52 28.02 0.74
N SER A 235 -5.14 29.20 0.66
CA SER A 235 -6.03 29.55 -0.44
C SER A 235 -5.29 29.47 -1.78
N ASN A 236 -5.94 28.88 -2.79
CA ASN A 236 -5.40 28.68 -4.14
C ASN A 236 -4.09 27.88 -4.22
N ALA A 237 -3.72 27.09 -3.20
CA ALA A 237 -2.47 26.32 -3.20
C ALA A 237 -2.32 25.41 -4.44
N TRP A 238 -3.39 24.74 -4.85
CA TRP A 238 -3.41 23.88 -6.04
C TRP A 238 -3.28 24.63 -7.38
N SER A 239 -3.51 25.95 -7.39
CA SER A 239 -3.45 26.78 -8.59
C SER A 239 -2.08 27.44 -8.79
N GLN A 240 -1.09 27.13 -7.94
CA GLN A 240 0.27 27.64 -8.10
C GLN A 240 0.91 27.12 -9.41
N ASP A 241 1.79 27.94 -10.00
CA ASP A 241 2.51 27.62 -11.24
C ASP A 241 3.22 26.27 -11.21
N ALA A 242 3.70 25.84 -10.03
CA ALA A 242 4.37 24.56 -9.86
C ALA A 242 3.47 23.38 -10.28
N PHE A 243 2.22 23.36 -9.80
CA PHE A 243 1.25 22.31 -10.15
C PHE A 243 0.84 22.39 -11.61
N ILE A 244 0.66 23.60 -12.16
CA ILE A 244 0.29 23.77 -13.58
C ILE A 244 1.40 23.22 -14.47
N LYS A 245 2.66 23.64 -14.24
CA LYS A 245 3.82 23.19 -15.02
C LYS A 245 4.10 21.70 -14.84
N ALA A 246 3.93 21.15 -13.63
CA ALA A 246 4.06 19.71 -13.39
C ALA A 246 3.05 18.92 -14.24
N ASN A 247 1.78 19.32 -14.23
CA ASN A 247 0.76 18.67 -15.05
C ASN A 247 1.02 18.85 -16.55
N THR A 248 1.53 19.99 -17.00
CA THR A 248 1.96 20.18 -18.41
C THR A 248 3.10 19.24 -18.78
N ALA A 249 4.08 19.03 -17.91
CA ALA A 249 5.18 18.09 -18.15
C ALA A 249 4.70 16.62 -18.18
N ILE A 250 3.72 16.25 -17.35
CA ILE A 250 3.07 14.92 -17.42
C ILE A 250 2.34 14.75 -18.76
N GLN A 251 1.58 15.77 -19.18
CA GLN A 251 0.89 15.74 -20.49
C GLN A 251 1.88 15.61 -21.64
N GLN A 252 3.04 16.25 -21.56
CA GLN A 252 4.11 16.11 -22.55
C GLN A 252 4.57 14.65 -22.68
N LEU A 253 4.83 13.94 -21.56
CA LEU A 253 5.18 12.52 -21.59
C LEU A 253 4.08 11.67 -22.24
N VAL A 254 2.81 11.96 -21.94
CA VAL A 254 1.66 11.26 -22.55
C VAL A 254 1.63 11.50 -24.06
N THR A 255 1.75 12.74 -24.53
CA THR A 255 1.75 13.10 -25.95
C THR A 255 2.93 12.48 -26.71
N MET A 256 4.10 12.38 -26.07
CA MET A 256 5.26 11.66 -26.62
C MET A 256 5.05 10.14 -26.68
N GLY A 257 3.99 9.62 -26.07
CA GLY A 257 3.70 8.20 -25.98
C GLY A 257 4.67 7.45 -25.07
N ALA A 258 5.23 8.13 -24.05
CA ALA A 258 6.25 7.61 -23.15
C ALA A 258 5.81 6.37 -22.37
N PHE A 259 4.51 6.21 -22.15
CA PHE A 259 3.93 5.13 -21.37
C PHE A 259 3.40 3.95 -22.21
N GLY A 260 3.53 4.04 -23.54
CA GLY A 260 2.90 3.08 -24.46
C GLY A 260 1.38 3.30 -24.58
N PRO A 261 0.66 2.47 -25.36
CA PRO A 261 -0.76 2.68 -25.63
C PRO A 261 -1.70 2.10 -24.55
N SER A 262 -1.22 1.19 -23.70
CA SER A 262 -2.07 0.41 -22.79
C SER A 262 -1.85 0.71 -21.31
N PHE A 263 -1.06 1.75 -20.97
CA PHE A 263 -0.72 2.07 -19.58
C PHE A 263 -1.93 2.24 -18.68
N ALA A 264 -3.04 2.78 -19.20
CA ALA A 264 -4.28 2.97 -18.45
C ALA A 264 -4.93 1.68 -17.93
N SER A 265 -4.58 0.52 -18.52
CA SER A 265 -5.07 -0.80 -18.10
C SER A 265 -4.04 -1.61 -17.32
N VAL A 266 -2.81 -1.10 -17.17
CA VAL A 266 -1.75 -1.77 -16.41
C VAL A 266 -2.00 -1.56 -14.91
N VAL A 267 -1.99 -2.64 -14.13
CA VAL A 267 -2.35 -2.63 -12.70
C VAL A 267 -1.15 -2.97 -11.81
N ALA A 268 -0.88 -2.10 -10.83
CA ALA A 268 0.29 -2.19 -9.96
C ALA A 268 0.18 -3.33 -8.94
N ASP A 269 -1.03 -3.56 -8.40
CA ASP A 269 -1.31 -4.67 -7.47
C ASP A 269 -0.99 -6.06 -8.08
N THR A 270 -0.98 -6.16 -9.41
CA THR A 270 -0.60 -7.38 -10.15
C THR A 270 0.81 -7.33 -10.74
N ASN A 271 1.60 -6.31 -10.39
CA ASN A 271 3.00 -6.10 -10.80
C ASN A 271 3.22 -6.09 -12.32
N GLN A 272 2.22 -5.65 -13.09
CA GLN A 272 2.26 -5.70 -14.56
C GLN A 272 3.29 -4.73 -15.16
N ASP A 273 3.48 -3.56 -14.54
CA ASP A 273 4.52 -2.59 -14.90
C ASP A 273 5.93 -3.14 -14.66
N ALA A 274 6.17 -3.76 -13.50
CA ALA A 274 7.43 -4.44 -13.22
C ALA A 274 7.73 -5.53 -14.25
N ALA A 275 6.71 -6.29 -14.65
CA ALA A 275 6.83 -7.30 -15.70
C ALA A 275 7.24 -6.73 -17.05
N LEU A 276 6.74 -5.56 -17.44
CA LEU A 276 7.19 -4.89 -18.67
C LEU A 276 8.69 -4.57 -18.62
N LEU A 277 9.20 -4.16 -17.47
CA LEU A 277 10.63 -3.84 -17.29
C LEU A 277 11.52 -5.09 -17.40
N TYR A 278 11.29 -6.12 -16.58
CA TYR A 278 12.19 -7.28 -16.53
C TYR A 278 12.05 -8.21 -17.75
N THR A 279 10.94 -8.13 -18.50
CA THR A 279 10.79 -8.83 -19.79
C THR A 279 11.35 -8.04 -20.98
N GLY A 280 11.88 -6.83 -20.73
CA GLY A 280 12.47 -5.98 -21.78
C GLY A 280 11.45 -5.33 -22.72
N LYS A 281 10.16 -5.33 -22.37
CA LYS A 281 9.12 -4.61 -23.13
C LYS A 281 9.15 -3.11 -22.85
N ALA A 282 9.57 -2.71 -21.65
CA ALA A 282 9.81 -1.33 -21.26
C ALA A 282 11.25 -1.11 -20.80
N ALA A 283 11.78 0.09 -21.02
CA ALA A 283 13.16 0.44 -20.68
C ALA A 283 13.33 0.95 -19.24
N MET A 284 12.34 1.69 -18.74
CA MET A 284 12.34 2.32 -17.42
C MET A 284 11.01 2.09 -16.69
N MET A 285 10.99 2.32 -15.38
CA MET A 285 9.81 2.30 -14.54
C MET A 285 10.04 3.20 -13.30
N LEU A 286 9.24 4.25 -13.12
CA LEU A 286 9.24 5.02 -11.87
C LEU A 286 8.39 4.28 -10.84
N GLN A 287 9.01 3.89 -9.72
CA GLN A 287 8.36 3.10 -8.69
C GLN A 287 9.09 3.29 -7.36
N GLY A 288 8.41 3.00 -6.24
CA GLY A 288 9.05 2.82 -4.96
C GLY A 288 10.04 1.67 -4.87
N SER A 289 10.95 1.74 -3.90
CA SER A 289 11.97 0.72 -3.69
C SER A 289 11.38 -0.66 -3.35
N TRP A 290 10.12 -0.72 -2.91
CA TRP A 290 9.39 -1.97 -2.67
C TRP A 290 9.23 -2.84 -3.91
N ASN A 291 9.44 -2.31 -5.12
CA ASN A 291 9.45 -3.13 -6.33
C ASN A 291 10.73 -3.96 -6.53
N PHE A 292 11.83 -3.64 -5.85
CA PHE A 292 13.04 -4.45 -5.94
C PHE A 292 12.81 -5.93 -5.55
N PRO A 293 12.26 -6.27 -4.37
CA PRO A 293 11.99 -7.66 -4.02
C PRO A 293 10.96 -8.34 -4.93
N VAL A 294 10.02 -7.59 -5.51
CA VAL A 294 9.07 -8.09 -6.51
C VAL A 294 9.81 -8.55 -7.77
N ILE A 295 10.69 -7.70 -8.33
CA ILE A 295 11.50 -8.01 -9.51
C ILE A 295 12.44 -9.18 -9.20
N ALA A 296 13.10 -9.17 -8.03
CA ALA A 296 14.01 -10.24 -7.63
C ALA A 296 13.33 -11.60 -7.51
N THR A 297 12.07 -11.64 -7.05
CA THR A 297 11.29 -12.87 -6.94
C THR A 297 10.81 -13.35 -8.30
N ASN A 298 10.29 -12.44 -9.13
CA ASN A 298 9.64 -12.80 -10.40
C ASN A 298 10.63 -12.96 -11.57
N SER A 299 11.82 -12.38 -11.46
CA SER A 299 12.90 -12.52 -12.45
C SER A 299 14.28 -12.53 -11.77
N PRO A 300 14.63 -13.62 -11.05
CA PRO A 300 15.92 -13.74 -10.37
C PRO A 300 17.11 -13.53 -11.32
N ASP A 301 17.04 -14.09 -12.53
CA ASP A 301 18.09 -13.97 -13.54
C ASP A 301 18.34 -12.52 -13.97
N PHE A 302 17.31 -11.69 -14.01
CA PHE A 302 17.42 -10.26 -14.35
C PHE A 302 18.25 -9.51 -13.29
N ILE A 303 18.09 -9.88 -12.02
CA ILE A 303 18.89 -9.35 -10.92
C ILE A 303 20.30 -9.95 -10.91
N GLN A 304 20.42 -11.28 -10.96
CA GLN A 304 21.70 -12.00 -10.87
C GLN A 304 22.65 -11.67 -12.02
N SER A 305 22.10 -11.43 -13.22
CA SER A 305 22.87 -10.98 -14.38
C SER A 305 23.20 -9.48 -14.36
N GLY A 306 22.84 -8.76 -13.29
CA GLY A 306 23.15 -7.33 -13.11
C GLY A 306 22.38 -6.38 -14.02
N LYS A 307 21.27 -6.84 -14.63
CA LYS A 307 20.53 -6.10 -15.68
C LYS A 307 19.63 -4.99 -15.13
N LEU A 308 19.23 -5.08 -13.87
CA LEU A 308 18.50 -4.00 -13.20
C LEU A 308 19.47 -2.87 -12.80
N GLY A 309 19.14 -1.65 -13.17
CA GLY A 309 19.73 -0.43 -12.62
C GLY A 309 18.66 0.45 -12.00
N TRP A 310 19.11 1.50 -11.31
CA TRP A 310 18.24 2.54 -10.80
C TRP A 310 18.92 3.91 -10.87
N PHE A 311 18.13 4.98 -10.91
CA PHE A 311 18.57 6.37 -10.79
C PHE A 311 17.47 7.23 -10.13
N PRO A 312 17.82 8.35 -9.47
CA PRO A 312 16.83 9.24 -8.85
C PRO A 312 16.00 9.97 -9.90
N PHE A 313 14.90 10.61 -9.50
CA PHE A 313 14.13 11.45 -10.41
C PHE A 313 14.98 12.61 -10.95
N PRO A 314 15.02 12.87 -12.27
CA PRO A 314 15.89 13.90 -12.86
C PRO A 314 15.58 15.32 -12.37
N ALA A 315 16.60 16.18 -12.35
CA ALA A 315 16.41 17.60 -12.08
C ALA A 315 15.59 18.27 -13.20
N VAL A 316 14.77 19.28 -12.85
CA VAL A 316 14.06 20.11 -13.83
C VAL A 316 14.79 21.44 -13.99
N GLU A 317 15.18 21.77 -15.23
CA GLU A 317 15.90 23.01 -15.52
C GLU A 317 15.08 24.24 -15.14
N GLY A 318 15.71 25.19 -14.42
CA GLY A 318 15.04 26.37 -13.89
C GLY A 318 14.08 26.09 -12.72
N GLY A 319 14.02 24.86 -12.23
CA GLY A 319 13.26 24.46 -11.06
C GLY A 319 13.86 24.99 -9.74
N LYS A 320 13.01 25.11 -8.71
CA LYS A 320 13.40 25.60 -7.38
C LYS A 320 13.69 24.49 -6.37
N GLY A 321 13.24 23.26 -6.62
CA GLY A 321 13.43 22.13 -5.70
C GLY A 321 14.86 21.60 -5.71
N ASP A 322 15.30 21.04 -4.58
CA ASP A 322 16.61 20.40 -4.50
C ASP A 322 16.56 19.07 -5.28
N PRO A 323 17.44 18.84 -6.27
CA PRO A 323 17.48 17.58 -7.00
C PRO A 323 17.70 16.34 -6.12
N SER A 324 18.21 16.51 -4.90
CA SER A 324 18.39 15.46 -3.91
C SER A 324 17.15 15.16 -3.06
N ASP A 325 16.09 15.98 -3.13
CA ASP A 325 14.83 15.72 -2.43
C ASP A 325 14.20 14.41 -2.93
N LEU A 326 13.82 13.54 -2.00
CA LEU A 326 13.27 12.23 -2.28
C LEU A 326 11.78 12.18 -1.96
N TYR A 327 11.04 11.50 -2.82
CA TYR A 327 9.65 11.12 -2.60
C TYR A 327 9.54 9.62 -2.38
N GLY A 328 8.38 9.20 -1.91
CA GLY A 328 8.08 7.83 -1.54
C GLY A 328 7.53 7.75 -0.14
N ASN A 329 7.65 6.56 0.44
CA ASN A 329 7.08 6.29 1.73
C ASN A 329 8.15 6.31 2.83
N PRO A 330 8.06 7.20 3.83
CA PRO A 330 8.99 7.18 4.96
C PRO A 330 8.96 5.83 5.68
N CYS A 331 7.78 5.23 5.84
CA CYS A 331 7.59 3.89 6.40
C CYS A 331 6.11 3.50 6.33
N ASN A 332 5.81 2.21 6.43
CA ASN A 332 4.47 1.74 6.75
C ASN A 332 4.27 1.63 8.26
N TYR A 333 3.02 1.79 8.71
CA TYR A 333 2.69 1.79 10.13
C TYR A 333 1.62 0.76 10.44
N TYR A 334 1.71 0.17 11.62
CA TYR A 334 0.55 -0.45 12.26
C TYR A 334 -0.04 0.53 13.27
N SER A 335 -1.35 0.72 13.20
CA SER A 335 -2.13 1.53 14.14
C SER A 335 -3.21 0.66 14.77
N ILE A 336 -3.61 0.97 16.00
CA ILE A 336 -4.67 0.25 16.71
C ILE A 336 -5.97 1.04 16.55
N SER A 337 -7.06 0.37 16.20
CA SER A 337 -8.39 0.98 16.19
C SER A 337 -8.81 1.38 17.61
N SER A 338 -9.49 2.53 17.77
CA SER A 338 -10.10 2.89 19.05
C SER A 338 -11.20 1.90 19.48
N THR A 339 -11.75 1.12 18.55
CA THR A 339 -12.75 0.08 18.78
C THR A 339 -12.16 -1.32 18.94
N ALA A 340 -10.83 -1.44 19.05
CA ALA A 340 -10.16 -2.73 19.23
C ALA A 340 -10.72 -3.47 20.47
N LYS A 341 -10.97 -4.78 20.34
CA LYS A 341 -11.59 -5.58 21.41
C LYS A 341 -10.73 -5.65 22.67
N SER A 342 -9.42 -5.64 22.50
CA SER A 342 -8.44 -5.62 23.58
C SER A 342 -7.22 -4.81 23.15
N THR A 343 -7.21 -3.53 23.53
CA THR A 343 -6.07 -2.64 23.26
C THR A 343 -4.78 -3.15 23.89
N LYS A 344 -4.87 -3.75 25.09
CA LYS A 344 -3.72 -4.33 25.79
C LYS A 344 -3.06 -5.44 24.97
N ASP A 345 -3.85 -6.33 24.39
CA ASP A 345 -3.33 -7.44 23.57
C ASP A 345 -2.77 -6.93 22.25
N CYS A 346 -3.37 -5.88 21.68
CA CYS A 346 -2.85 -5.21 20.49
C CYS A 346 -1.48 -4.56 20.77
N VAL A 347 -1.34 -3.83 21.88
CA VAL A 347 -0.06 -3.25 22.33
C VAL A 347 0.98 -4.34 22.56
N THR A 348 0.59 -5.45 23.18
CA THR A 348 1.47 -6.62 23.38
C THR A 348 1.96 -7.17 22.05
N TYR A 349 1.06 -7.36 21.07
CA TYR A 349 1.44 -7.78 19.71
C TYR A 349 2.43 -6.81 19.07
N LEU A 350 2.14 -5.51 19.08
CA LEU A 350 2.99 -4.50 18.45
C LEU A 350 4.37 -4.34 19.13
N LYS A 351 4.48 -4.76 20.39
CA LYS A 351 5.72 -4.72 21.14
C LYS A 351 6.56 -5.98 20.92
N ASP A 352 5.95 -7.16 21.00
CA ASP A 352 6.66 -8.42 21.17
C ASP A 352 6.77 -9.25 19.88
N ALA A 353 6.00 -8.91 18.84
CA ALA A 353 6.16 -9.41 17.48
C ALA A 353 7.18 -8.57 16.71
#